data_AF-A0A269XED6-F1
#
_entry.id   AF-A0A269XED6-F1
#
_cell.length_a   1.000
_cell.length_b   1.000
_cell.length_c   1.000
_cell.angle_alpha   90.00
_cell.angle_beta   90.00
_cell.angle_gamma   90.00
#
_symmetry.space_group_name_H-M   'P 1'
#
loop_
_entity.id
_entity.type
_entity.pdbx_description
1 polymer ?
#
loop_
_entity_poly.entity_id
_entity_poly.type
_entity_poly.pdbx_seq_one_letter_code
_entity_poly.pdbx_strand_id
1 'polypeptide(L)'
;NMKGEPITERGVRYVLNDVVKRTAGVTDIHPHKLRHTFATHLLNQGADLRTVQSLLGHVNLSTTGRYTHVSNQQLRKVYLNAHPR
;
A
#
# COMPACT_ATOMS: atom_id res chain seq x y z
N ASN A 1 -7.78 20.75 -9.07
CA ASN A 1 -8.67 21.51 -9.99
C ASN A 1 -7.93 22.80 -10.35
N MET A 2 -8.25 23.48 -11.44
CA MET A 2 -7.58 24.76 -11.74
C MET A 2 -8.18 25.94 -10.94
N LYS A 3 -8.97 25.64 -9.89
CA LYS A 3 -9.76 26.61 -9.12
C LYS A 3 -9.20 26.90 -7.73
N GLY A 4 -8.14 26.21 -7.31
CA GLY A 4 -7.55 26.35 -5.98
C GLY A 4 -8.36 25.69 -4.85
N GLU A 5 -9.48 25.04 -5.17
CA GLU A 5 -10.33 24.35 -4.21
C GLU A 5 -9.77 22.94 -3.89
N PRO A 6 -10.19 22.31 -2.78
CA PRO A 6 -9.86 20.91 -2.51
C PRO A 6 -10.24 20.00 -3.68
N ILE A 7 -9.38 19.04 -4.00
CA ILE A 7 -9.71 18.03 -5.02
C ILE A 7 -10.78 17.09 -4.46
N THR A 8 -11.82 16.83 -5.26
CA THR A 8 -12.84 15.85 -4.88
C THR A 8 -12.33 14.43 -5.11
N GLU A 9 -12.91 13.44 -4.43
CA GLU A 9 -12.60 12.02 -4.69
C GLU A 9 -12.74 11.66 -6.18
N ARG A 10 -13.80 12.17 -6.82
CA ARG A 10 -14.01 11.98 -8.27
C ARG A 10 -12.90 12.62 -9.10
N GLY A 11 -12.41 13.79 -8.69
CA GLY A 11 -11.27 14.46 -9.32
C GLY A 11 -9.99 13.63 -9.23
N VAL A 12 -9.70 13.05 -8.06
CA VAL A 12 -8.57 12.14 -7.89
C VAL A 12 -8.72 10.92 -8.79
N ARG A 13 -9.91 10.31 -8.83
CA ARG A 13 -10.18 9.14 -9.68
C ARG A 13 -10.06 9.47 -11.18
N TYR A 14 -10.50 10.66 -11.60
CA TYR A 14 -10.34 11.12 -12.97
C TYR A 14 -8.86 11.24 -13.36
N VAL A 15 -8.05 11.91 -12.54
CA VAL A 15 -6.61 12.05 -12.77
C VAL A 15 -5.93 10.69 -12.81
N LEU A 16 -6.25 9.80 -11.88
CA LEU A 16 -5.69 8.45 -11.85
C LEU A 16 -6.02 7.68 -13.13
N ASN A 17 -7.26 7.73 -13.60
CA ASN A 17 -7.68 7.07 -14.83
C ASN A 17 -6.96 7.63 -16.07
N ASP A 18 -6.73 8.95 -16.12
CA ASP A 18 -5.98 9.58 -17.21
C ASP A 18 -4.51 9.11 -17.22
N VAL A 19 -3.85 9.03 -16.06
CA VAL A 19 -2.50 8.49 -15.93
C VAL A 19 -2.43 7.02 -16.37
N VAL A 20 -3.38 6.20 -15.94
CA VAL A 20 -3.46 4.78 -16.30
C VAL A 20 -3.61 4.61 -17.81
N LYS A 21 -4.49 5.38 -18.46
CA LYS A 21 -4.67 5.34 -19.92
C LYS A 21 -3.40 5.66 -20.71
N ARG A 22 -2.53 6.52 -20.15
CA ARG A 22 -1.25 6.91 -20.77
C ARG A 22 -0.12 5.93 -20.49
N THR A 23 -0.34 4.95 -19.61
CA THR A 23 0.69 4.00 -19.20
C THR A 23 0.45 2.65 -19.89
N ALA A 24 1.34 2.29 -20.83
CA ALA A 24 1.21 1.04 -21.58
C ALA A 24 1.25 -0.19 -20.67
N GLY A 25 0.34 -1.15 -20.90
CA GLY A 25 0.29 -2.42 -20.17
C GLY A 25 -0.30 -2.34 -18.76
N VAL A 26 -0.81 -1.18 -18.34
CA VAL A 26 -1.41 -1.01 -17.02
C VAL A 26 -2.93 -0.97 -17.14
N THR A 27 -3.59 -1.96 -16.54
CA THR A 27 -5.06 -2.06 -16.48
C THR A 27 -5.52 -2.22 -15.04
N ASP A 28 -6.78 -1.84 -14.77
CA ASP A 28 -7.45 -2.08 -13.49
C ASP A 28 -6.69 -1.49 -12.27
N ILE A 29 -6.20 -0.25 -12.38
CA ILE A 29 -5.64 0.49 -11.24
C ILE A 29 -6.67 1.43 -10.64
N HIS A 30 -6.84 1.35 -9.33
CA HIS A 30 -7.68 2.25 -8.53
C HIS A 30 -7.02 2.53 -7.17
N PRO A 31 -7.45 3.54 -6.39
CA PRO A 31 -6.76 3.97 -5.16
C PRO A 31 -6.48 2.85 -4.15
N HIS A 32 -7.41 1.91 -3.96
CA HIS A 32 -7.20 0.78 -3.03
C HIS A 32 -6.11 -0.21 -3.48
N LYS A 33 -5.86 -0.35 -4.79
CA LYS A 33 -4.86 -1.26 -5.36
C LYS A 33 -3.47 -0.67 -5.16
N LEU A 34 -3.32 0.64 -5.40
CA LEU A 34 -2.10 1.38 -5.08
C LEU A 34 -1.75 1.29 -3.60
N ARG A 35 -2.75 1.47 -2.71
CA ARG A 35 -2.57 1.32 -1.26
C ARG A 35 -2.09 -0.09 -0.88
N HIS A 36 -2.66 -1.11 -1.52
CA HIS A 36 -2.27 -2.49 -1.29
C HIS A 36 -0.85 -2.79 -1.79
N THR A 37 -0.51 -2.37 -3.00
CA THR A 37 0.83 -2.50 -3.56
C THR A 37 1.87 -1.80 -2.71
N PHE A 38 1.60 -0.57 -2.24
CA PHE A 38 2.49 0.16 -1.33
C PHE A 38 2.75 -0.61 -0.03
N ALA A 39 1.68 -1.06 0.63
CA ALA A 39 1.80 -1.81 1.88
C ALA A 39 2.58 -3.12 1.70
N THR A 40 2.23 -3.91 0.69
CA THR A 40 2.90 -5.17 0.37
C THR A 40 4.36 -4.95 -0.01
N HIS A 41 4.67 -3.89 -0.76
CA HIS A 41 6.04 -3.56 -1.15
C HIS A 41 6.92 -3.25 0.06
N LEU A 42 6.42 -2.42 1.00
CA LEU A 42 7.14 -2.11 2.23
C LEU A 42 7.36 -3.34 3.11
N LEU A 43 6.33 -4.16 3.30
CA LEU A 43 6.44 -5.40 4.09
C LEU A 43 7.44 -6.38 3.47
N ASN A 44 7.44 -6.51 2.13
CA ASN A 44 8.40 -7.35 1.42
C ASN A 44 9.84 -6.85 1.55
N GLN A 45 10.04 -5.55 1.73
CA GLN A 45 11.35 -4.94 1.99
C GLN A 45 11.74 -4.96 3.48
N GLY A 46 10.93 -5.59 4.34
CA GLY A 46 11.25 -5.76 5.75
C GLY A 46 10.80 -4.61 6.66
N ALA A 47 9.98 -3.68 6.16
CA ALA A 47 9.31 -2.74 7.05
C ALA A 47 8.39 -3.51 8.00
N ASP A 48 8.37 -3.12 9.27
CA ASP A 48 7.47 -3.72 10.24
C ASP A 48 6.02 -3.22 10.02
N LEU A 49 5.06 -4.00 10.52
CA LEU A 49 3.64 -3.72 10.32
C LEU A 49 3.19 -2.39 10.95
N ARG A 50 3.81 -1.96 12.05
CA ARG A 50 3.48 -0.72 12.75
C ARG A 50 3.90 0.48 11.90
N THR A 51 5.10 0.44 11.31
CA THR A 51 5.57 1.46 10.36
C THR A 51 4.65 1.59 9.17
N VAL A 52 4.26 0.47 8.55
CA VAL A 52 3.33 0.49 7.40
C VAL A 52 1.95 1.04 7.79
N GLN A 53 1.45 0.70 8.98
CA GLN A 53 0.18 1.25 9.49
C GLN A 53 0.23 2.76 9.69
N SER A 54 1.29 3.28 10.31
CA SER A 54 1.50 4.71 10.52
C SER A 54 1.55 5.47 9.20
N LEU A 55 2.28 4.96 8.20
CA LEU A 55 2.38 5.57 6.88
C LEU A 55 1.04 5.58 6.11
N LEU A 56 0.17 4.61 6.37
CA LEU A 56 -1.17 4.57 5.78
C LEU A 56 -2.17 5.43 6.56
N GLY A 57 -1.87 5.85 7.79
CA GLY A 57 -2.81 6.62 8.62
C GLY A 57 -4.03 5.82 9.06
N HIS A 58 -3.91 4.49 9.22
CA HIS A 58 -5.00 3.67 9.74
C HIS A 58 -5.11 3.81 11.26
N VAL A 59 -6.22 4.39 11.74
CA VAL A 59 -6.51 4.52 13.19
C VAL A 59 -7.00 3.20 13.80
N ASN A 60 -7.43 2.22 12.99
CA ASN A 60 -7.97 0.95 13.46
C ASN A 60 -7.38 -0.27 12.73
N LEU A 61 -7.05 -1.32 13.49
CA LEU A 61 -6.33 -2.53 13.04
C LEU A 61 -7.15 -3.43 12.09
N SER A 62 -8.46 -3.23 12.00
CA SER A 62 -9.42 -4.13 11.33
C SER A 62 -9.22 -4.25 9.81
N THR A 63 -8.59 -3.28 9.15
CA THR A 63 -8.20 -3.36 7.72
C THR A 63 -6.79 -3.91 7.50
N THR A 64 -6.02 -4.13 8.58
CA THR A 64 -4.61 -4.59 8.54
C THR A 64 -4.48 -6.12 8.61
N GLY A 65 -5.56 -6.84 8.96
CA GLY A 65 -5.58 -8.31 8.97
C GLY A 65 -5.34 -8.97 7.60
N ARG A 66 -5.41 -8.20 6.50
CA ARG A 66 -4.98 -8.69 5.18
C ARG A 66 -3.45 -8.71 5.02
N TYR A 67 -2.73 -7.88 5.78
CA TYR A 67 -1.28 -7.75 5.70
C TYR A 67 -0.53 -8.61 6.73
N THR A 68 -1.21 -9.13 7.75
CA THR A 68 -0.63 -10.07 8.72
C THR A 68 -0.13 -11.35 8.07
N HIS A 69 -0.74 -11.82 6.98
CA HIS A 69 -0.25 -13.00 6.25
C HIS A 69 1.14 -12.76 5.62
N VAL A 70 1.37 -11.56 5.06
CA VAL A 70 2.69 -11.15 4.51
C VAL A 70 3.71 -10.98 5.65
N SER A 71 3.28 -10.36 6.75
CA SER A 71 4.11 -10.17 7.95
C SER A 71 4.58 -11.50 8.56
N ASN A 72 3.74 -12.54 8.62
CA ASN A 72 4.11 -13.83 9.21
C ASN A 72 5.20 -14.56 8.42
N GLN A 73 5.12 -14.52 7.09
CA GLN A 73 6.14 -15.13 6.23
C GLN A 73 7.49 -14.40 6.36
N GLN A 74 7.45 -13.07 6.49
CA GLN A 74 8.66 -12.26 6.66
C GLN A 74 9.25 -12.35 8.07
N LEU A 75 8.42 -12.37 9.12
CA LEU A 75 8.84 -12.64 10.50
C LEU A 75 9.58 -13.96 10.60
N ARG A 76 9.06 -15.02 9.96
CA ARG A 76 9.74 -16.31 9.87
C ARG A 76 11.09 -16.20 9.15
N LYS A 77 11.17 -15.44 8.06
CA LYS A 77 12.42 -15.19 7.32
C LYS A 77 13.46 -14.45 8.15
N VAL A 78 13.06 -13.36 8.81
CA VAL A 78 13.91 -12.57 9.70
C VAL A 78 14.36 -13.42 10.89
N TYR A 79 13.46 -14.17 11.50
CA TYR A 79 13.79 -15.11 12.58
C TYR A 79 14.83 -16.15 12.14
N LEU A 80 14.63 -16.80 11.00
CA LEU A 80 15.56 -17.79 10.45
C LEU A 80 16.93 -17.19 10.05
N ASN A 81 16.95 -15.94 9.60
CA ASN A 81 18.19 -15.27 9.23
C ASN A 81 18.95 -14.65 10.42
N ALA A 82 18.24 -14.27 11.48
CA ALA A 82 18.82 -13.62 12.66
C ALA A 82 19.14 -14.58 13.81
N HIS A 83 18.60 -15.81 13.81
CA HIS A 83 18.97 -16.82 14.80
C HIS A 83 20.35 -17.41 14.45
N PRO A 84 21.35 -17.29 15.34
CA PRO A 84 22.56 -18.10 15.24
C PRO A 84 22.18 -19.57 15.45
N ARG A 85 22.86 -20.47 14.74
CA ARG A 85 22.71 -21.91 14.93
C ARG A 85 23.08 -22.31 16.36
#